data_AF-A0A158BJE0-F1
#
_entry.id   AF-A0A158BJE0-F1
#
_cell.length_a   1.000
_cell.length_b   1.000
_cell.length_c   1.000
_cell.angle_alpha   90.00
_cell.angle_beta   90.00
_cell.angle_gamma   90.00
#
_symmetry.space_group_name_H-M   'P 1'
#
loop_
_entity.id
_entity.type
_entity.pdbx_description
1 polymer ?
#
loop_
_entity_poly.entity_id
_entity_poly.type
_entity_poly.pdbx_seq_one_letter_code
_entity_poly.pdbx_strand_id
1 'polypeptide(L)' 'MKDSFEPLILRIYQTPNGQWAGRLMIGNEDLGWLSGCASPTEVEQAIRETGMCPDRVEVRAS' A
#
# COMPACT_ATOMS: atom_id res chain seq x y z
N MET A 1 24.20 16.73 -7.23
CA MET A 1 22.83 16.58 -6.72
C MET A 1 22.67 15.12 -6.33
N LYS A 2 22.29 14.82 -5.08
CA LYS A 2 21.76 13.49 -4.77
C LYS A 2 20.28 13.60 -5.07
N ASP A 3 19.82 13.07 -6.19
CA ASP A 3 18.42 12.73 -6.35
C ASP A 3 18.11 11.69 -5.26
N SER A 4 17.50 12.15 -4.17
CA SER A 4 16.97 11.25 -3.14
C SER A 4 15.68 10.67 -3.70
N PHE A 5 15.79 9.52 -4.39
CA PHE A 5 14.63 8.74 -4.78
C PHE A 5 13.93 8.25 -3.50
N GLU A 6 12.74 8.77 -3.25
CA GLU A 6 11.89 8.26 -2.19
C GLU A 6 11.09 7.06 -2.72
N PRO A 7 11.20 5.88 -2.08
CA PRO A 7 10.53 4.68 -2.58
C PRO A 7 9.01 4.80 -2.42
N LEU A 8 8.28 4.27 -3.39
CA LEU A 8 6.85 4.05 -3.31
C LEU A 8 6.57 2.84 -2.41
N ILE A 9 6.02 3.09 -1.22
CA ILE A 9 5.73 2.06 -0.23
C ILE A 9 4.23 1.81 -0.16
N LEU A 10 3.83 0.55 -0.32
CA LEU A 10 2.48 0.09 -0.02
C LEU A 10 2.46 -0.56 1.36
N ARG A 11 1.74 0.05 2.31
CA ARG A 11 1.49 -0.50 3.64
C ARG A 11 0.14 -1.20 3.66
N ILE A 12 0.15 -2.50 3.88
CA ILE A 12 -1.03 -3.36 3.94
C ILE A 12 -1.28 -3.75 5.38
N TYR A 13 -2.51 -3.57 5.85
CA TYR A 13 -2.88 -3.90 7.22
C TYR A 13 -4.31 -4.44 7.29
N GLN A 14 -4.55 -5.29 8.28
CA GLN A 14 -5.89 -5.73 8.59
C GLN A 14 -6.61 -4.65 9.40
N THR A 15 -7.83 -4.34 9.00
CA THR A 15 -8.72 -3.38 9.68
C THR A 15 -9.51 -4.09 10.79
N PRO A 16 -10.09 -3.35 11.76
CA PRO A 16 -10.81 -3.95 12.89
C PRO A 16 -12.01 -4.82 12.50
N ASN A 17 -12.57 -4.66 11.30
CA ASN A 17 -13.67 -5.49 10.81
C ASN A 17 -13.21 -6.80 10.12
N GLY A 18 -11.90 -7.09 10.15
CA GLY A 18 -11.31 -8.29 9.56
C GLY A 18 -10.94 -8.16 8.07
N GLN A 19 -11.32 -7.07 7.40
CA GLN A 19 -10.94 -6.79 6.01
C GLN A 19 -9.53 -6.22 5.93
N TRP A 20 -8.95 -6.26 4.74
CA TRP A 20 -7.63 -5.71 4.45
C TRP A 20 -7.73 -4.33 3.80
N ALA A 21 -6.78 -3.47 4.14
CA ALA A 21 -6.62 -2.14 3.58
C ALA A 21 -5.16 -1.91 3.16
N GLY A 22 -4.99 -1.01 2.19
CA GLY A 22 -3.69 -0.59 1.68
C GLY A 22 -3.56 0.92 1.70
N ARG A 23 -2.39 1.42 2.09
CA ARG A 23 -2.04 2.84 2.04
C ARG A 23 -0.74 3.03 1.26
N LEU A 24 -0.76 3.90 0.27
CA LEU A 24 0.35 4.17 -0.63
C LEU A 24 1.08 5.44 -0.19
N MET A 25 2.40 5.35 -0.04
CA MET A 25 3.23 6.41 0.53
C MET A 25 4.46 6.66 -0.34
N ILE A 26 4.87 7.93 -0.49
CA ILE A 26 6.23 8.30 -0.94
C ILE A 26 6.84 9.17 0.15
N GLY A 27 7.93 8.71 0.75
CA GLY A 27 8.52 9.35 1.93
C GLY A 27 7.49 9.51 3.06
N ASN A 28 7.14 10.76 3.38
CA ASN A 28 6.11 11.10 4.37
C ASN A 28 4.76 11.52 3.77
N GLU A 29 4.63 11.50 2.44
CA GLU A 29 3.43 11.89 1.72
C GLU A 29 2.50 10.69 1.49
N ASP A 30 1.20 10.90 1.72
CA ASP A 30 0.14 9.94 1.43
C ASP A 30 -0.40 10.19 0.03
N LEU A 31 -0.31 9.19 -0.83
CA LEU A 31 -0.80 9.26 -2.21
C LEU A 31 -2.23 8.74 -2.36
N GLY A 32 -2.72 7.98 -1.39
CA GLY A 32 -4.02 7.34 -1.44
C GLY A 32 -4.10 6.07 -0.62
N TRP A 33 -5.32 5.59 -0.49
CA TRP A 33 -5.63 4.37 0.26
C TRP A 33 -6.82 3.65 -0.37
N LEU A 34 -6.91 2.36 -0.06
CA LEU A 34 -8.06 1.53 -0.36
C LEU A 34 -8.37 0.60 0.81
N SER A 35 -9.61 0.15 0.91
CA SER A 35 -10.07 -0.77 1.95
C SER A 35 -11.12 -1.72 1.41
N GLY A 36 -11.42 -2.75 2.18
CA GLY A 36 -12.53 -3.67 1.88
C GLY A 36 -12.09 -4.93 1.14
N CYS A 37 -10.78 -5.14 0.99
CA CYS A 37 -10.24 -6.35 0.38
C CYS A 37 -10.35 -7.55 1.33
N ALA A 38 -10.55 -8.73 0.76
CA ALA A 38 -10.59 -9.99 1.50
C ALA A 38 -9.19 -10.51 1.88
N SER A 39 -8.12 -10.05 1.22
CA SER A 39 -6.75 -10.51 1.47
C SER A 39 -5.70 -9.43 1.20
N PRO A 40 -4.45 -9.59 1.70
CA PRO A 40 -3.33 -8.70 1.35
C PRO A 40 -3.03 -8.71 -0.16
N THR A 41 -3.12 -9.87 -0.79
CA THR A 41 -2.88 -10.02 -2.24
C THR A 41 -3.87 -9.21 -3.06
N GLU A 42 -5.13 -9.17 -2.66
CA GLU A 42 -6.16 -8.37 -3.32
C GLU A 42 -5.88 -6.87 -3.19
N VAL A 43 -5.32 -6.42 -2.06
CA VAL A 43 -4.85 -5.04 -1.90
C VAL A 43 -3.73 -4.72 -2.89
N GLU A 44 -2.72 -5.61 -3.03
CA GLU A 44 -1.64 -5.42 -4.00
C GLU A 44 -2.15 -5.38 -5.45
N GLN A 45 -3.08 -6.27 -5.79
CA GLN A 45 -3.70 -6.31 -7.11
C GLN A 45 -4.47 -5.03 -7.42
N ALA A 46 -5.32 -4.57 -6.49
CA ALA A 46 -6.09 -3.34 -6.65
C ALA A 46 -5.18 -2.12 -6.89
N ILE A 47 -4.04 -2.03 -6.17
CA ILE A 47 -3.04 -0.97 -6.42
C ILE A 47 -2.43 -1.10 -7.82
N ARG A 48 -2.03 -2.30 -8.24
CA ARG A 48 -1.45 -2.51 -9.57
C ARG A 48 -2.43 -2.19 -10.70
N GLU A 49 -3.72 -2.44 -10.51
CA GLU A 49 -4.77 -2.09 -11.47
C GLU A 49 -4.93 -0.57 -11.67
N THR A 50 -4.52 0.24 -10.68
CA THR A 50 -4.44 1.71 -10.84
C THR A 50 -3.21 2.17 -11.63
N GLY A 51 -2.33 1.25 -12.04
CA GLY A 51 -1.06 1.56 -12.71
C GLY A 51 0.10 1.88 -11.77
N MET A 52 -0.11 1.78 -10.46
CA MET A 52 0.92 2.01 -9.45
C MET A 52 1.70 0.72 -9.16
N CYS A 53 3.03 0.81 -9.16
CA CYS A 53 3.93 -0.31 -8.88
C CYS A 53 4.79 0.02 -7.65
N PRO A 54 4.40 -0.41 -6.44
CA PRO A 54 5.18 -0.13 -5.24
C PRO A 54 6.56 -0.76 -5.30
N ASP A 55 7.59 -0.01 -4.92
CA ASP A 55 8.96 -0.50 -4.77
C ASP A 55 9.08 -1.46 -3.57
N ARG A 56 8.23 -1.24 -2.56
CA ARG A 56 8.20 -2.02 -1.33
C ARG A 56 6.78 -2.23 -0.85
N VAL A 57 6.49 -3.46 -0.42
CA VAL A 57 5.25 -3.83 0.25
C VAL A 57 5.54 -4.19 1.70
N GLU A 58 4.80 -3.61 2.62
CA GLU A 58 4.88 -3.88 4.06
C GLU A 58 3.54 -4.43 4.53
N VAL A 59 3.49 -5.69 4.95
CA VAL A 59 2.24 -6.34 5.41
C VAL A 59 2.26 -6.49 6.93
N ARG A 60 1.17 -6.09 7.59
CA ARG A 60 0.93 -6.30 9.03
C ARG A 60 -0.44 -6.92 9.28
N ALA A 61 -0.45 -8.18 9.67
CA ALA A 61 -1.62 -8.79 10.30
C ALA A 61 -1.69 -8.30 11.76
N SER A 62 -2.91 -7.99 12.24
CA SER A 62 -3.15 -7.71 13.66
C SER A 62 -3.23 -9.00 14.46
#